data_AF-A0AAW9L2Z3-F1
#
_entry.id   AF-A0AAW9L2Z3-F1
#
_cell.length_a   1.000
_cell.length_b   1.000
_cell.length_c   1.000
_cell.angle_alpha   90.00
_cell.angle_beta   90.00
_cell.angle_gamma   90.00
#
_symmetry.space_group_name_H-M   'P 1'
#
loop_
_entity.id
_entity.type
_entity.pdbx_description
1 polymer ?
#
loop_
_entity_poly.entity_id
_entity_poly.type
_entity_poly.pdbx_seq_one_letter_code
_entity_poly.pdbx_strand_id
1 'polypeptide(L)'
;MTGQRGSRFAWLLLPRPVRNLPADLAAILAVTVLAILSALLPVVHKTPVRIVVALPFLLFAPGYALVAALIPESGGSDLEGTNSGINPIERIALSVGLSIAVVPLIGLTLNFTPAAIRLIPILLGVGGFTITTTVFAAWRRWKLPQEERLSIPYKTWLRTGYRELRHPATSIDRILTVGLIVSVILAVGSVGYAVSAPTESESFTEFYLLTEGKNGSLTAEDYPKEFVSGSGKSMVVGVNNHEYQPSQYTVVIVIQRVRSSSLSTRVMAEQELYRLQTPRLEHNESWQRQHQVNPTMSGHRLRLQYLLYRGTVPENPTIETAYREAHLWINVSNGIDRTEA
;
A
#
# COMPACT_ATOMS: atom_id res chain seq x y z
N MET A 1 -12.62 17.49 -48.72
CA MET A 1 -11.91 16.21 -48.89
C MET A 1 -10.40 16.40 -48.66
N THR A 2 -9.96 16.63 -47.42
CA THR A 2 -8.55 17.00 -47.14
C THR A 2 -7.96 16.39 -45.86
N GLY A 3 -8.73 15.60 -45.11
CA GLY A 3 -8.27 14.98 -43.84
C GLY A 3 -7.59 13.61 -43.96
N GLN A 4 -7.73 12.89 -45.09
CA GLN A 4 -7.23 11.51 -45.20
C GLN A 4 -5.78 11.38 -45.71
N ARG A 5 -5.13 12.43 -46.23
CA ARG A 5 -3.74 12.35 -46.73
C ARG A 5 -2.69 12.56 -45.64
N GLY A 6 -2.96 13.38 -44.62
CA GLY A 6 -2.01 13.70 -43.56
C GLY A 6 -1.69 12.53 -42.62
N SER A 7 -2.71 11.72 -42.28
CA SER A 7 -2.52 10.57 -41.38
C SER A 7 -1.68 9.45 -41.99
N ARG A 8 -1.73 9.27 -43.32
CA ARG A 8 -0.91 8.28 -44.04
C ARG A 8 0.58 8.66 -44.06
N PHE A 9 0.88 9.95 -44.14
CA PHE A 9 2.26 10.46 -44.13
C PHE A 9 2.91 10.34 -42.74
N ALA A 10 2.19 10.68 -41.68
CA ALA A 10 2.67 10.51 -40.30
C ALA A 10 2.94 9.03 -39.96
N TRP A 11 2.12 8.11 -40.49
CA TRP A 11 2.29 6.67 -40.29
C TRP A 11 3.53 6.08 -40.99
N LEU A 12 4.00 6.72 -42.07
CA LEU A 12 5.19 6.29 -42.81
C LEU A 12 6.52 6.69 -42.13
N LEU A 13 6.49 7.69 -41.25
CA LEU A 13 7.65 8.18 -40.49
C LEU A 13 8.00 7.31 -39.28
N LEU A 14 7.09 6.41 -38.87
CA LEU A 14 7.34 5.47 -37.77
C LEU A 14 8.32 4.36 -38.22
N PRO A 15 9.26 3.95 -37.36
CA PRO A 15 10.15 2.82 -37.64
C PRO A 15 9.36 1.59 -38.09
N ARG A 16 9.86 0.84 -39.08
CA ARG A 16 9.27 -0.42 -39.58
C ARG A 16 8.76 -1.37 -38.47
N PRO A 17 9.45 -1.57 -37.34
CA PRO A 17 8.93 -2.39 -36.24
C PRO A 17 7.62 -1.87 -35.62
N VAL A 18 7.41 -0.55 -35.56
CA VAL A 18 6.17 0.03 -35.00
C VAL A 18 4.99 -0.10 -35.98
N ARG A 19 5.27 -0.06 -37.29
CA ARG A 19 4.24 -0.18 -38.34
C ARG A 19 3.70 -1.59 -38.51
N ASN A 20 4.53 -2.60 -38.23
CA ASN A 20 4.18 -4.02 -38.35
C ASN A 20 3.83 -4.64 -36.99
N LEU A 21 3.54 -3.81 -35.99
CA LEU A 21 3.21 -4.27 -34.65
C LEU A 21 1.77 -4.83 -34.66
N PRO A 22 1.56 -6.07 -34.19
CA PRO A 22 0.23 -6.66 -34.08
C PRO A 22 -0.73 -5.77 -33.28
N ALA A 23 -1.99 -5.65 -33.72
CA ALA A 23 -2.94 -4.69 -33.17
C ALA A 23 -3.24 -4.92 -31.67
N ASP A 24 -3.18 -6.17 -31.22
CA ASP A 24 -3.31 -6.54 -29.80
C ASP A 24 -2.12 -6.06 -28.97
N LEU A 25 -0.88 -6.28 -29.43
CA LEU A 25 0.31 -5.78 -28.73
C LEU A 25 0.37 -4.25 -28.72
N ALA A 26 -0.13 -3.60 -29.78
CA ALA A 26 -0.26 -2.15 -29.83
C ALA A 26 -1.28 -1.64 -28.82
N ALA A 27 -2.40 -2.35 -28.65
CA ALA A 27 -3.41 -2.03 -27.63
C ALA A 27 -2.86 -2.19 -26.22
N ILE A 28 -2.09 -3.25 -25.94
CA ILE A 28 -1.43 -3.47 -24.65
C ILE A 28 -0.45 -2.35 -24.34
N LEU A 29 0.37 -1.94 -25.33
CA LEU A 29 1.29 -0.82 -25.17
C LEU A 29 0.54 0.49 -24.89
N ALA A 30 -0.54 0.76 -25.63
CA ALA A 30 -1.37 1.95 -25.44
C ALA A 30 -2.01 1.98 -24.05
N VAL A 31 -2.60 0.87 -23.58
CA VAL A 31 -3.17 0.75 -22.23
C VAL A 31 -2.11 0.93 -21.16
N THR A 32 -0.90 0.38 -21.37
CA THR A 32 0.23 0.55 -20.45
C THR A 32 0.63 2.02 -20.33
N VAL A 33 0.76 2.72 -21.46
CA VAL A 33 1.08 4.16 -21.48
C VAL A 33 -0.04 4.97 -20.83
N LEU A 34 -1.31 4.67 -21.11
CA LEU A 34 -2.46 5.34 -20.49
C LEU A 34 -2.49 5.12 -18.98
N ALA A 35 -2.20 3.90 -18.51
CA ALA A 35 -2.11 3.61 -17.08
C ALA A 35 -1.00 4.42 -16.40
N ILE A 36 0.20 4.47 -17.01
CA ILE A 36 1.34 5.27 -16.56
C ILE A 36 0.97 6.76 -16.50
N LEU A 37 0.40 7.31 -17.59
CA LEU A 37 0.01 8.72 -17.65
C LEU A 37 -1.10 9.05 -16.65
N SER A 38 -2.11 8.20 -16.50
CA SER A 38 -3.21 8.42 -15.56
C SER A 38 -2.74 8.46 -14.10
N ALA A 39 -1.65 7.75 -13.79
CA ALA A 39 -1.06 7.72 -12.45
C ALA A 39 -0.10 8.89 -12.20
N LEU A 40 0.58 9.40 -13.22
CA LEU A 40 1.59 10.47 -13.09
C LEU A 40 1.04 11.88 -13.32
N LEU A 41 -0.01 12.04 -14.14
CA LEU A 41 -0.55 13.36 -14.47
C LEU A 41 -1.33 13.96 -13.28
N PRO A 42 -0.97 15.15 -12.78
CA PRO A 42 -1.61 15.77 -11.61
C PRO A 42 -3.11 16.01 -11.77
N VAL A 43 -3.57 16.19 -13.01
CA VAL A 43 -5.00 16.40 -13.33
C VAL A 43 -5.80 15.11 -13.15
N VAL A 44 -5.18 13.94 -13.43
CA VAL A 44 -5.87 12.65 -13.48
C VAL A 44 -5.64 11.82 -12.22
N HIS A 45 -4.50 11.99 -11.54
CA HIS A 45 -4.11 11.15 -10.41
C HIS A 45 -5.07 11.20 -9.20
N LYS A 46 -5.90 12.26 -9.11
CA LYS A 46 -6.90 12.53 -8.06
C LYS A 46 -8.32 12.14 -8.50
N THR A 47 -8.48 11.67 -9.73
CA THR A 47 -9.78 11.33 -10.31
C THR A 47 -10.00 9.82 -10.32
N PRO A 48 -11.25 9.35 -10.23
CA PRO A 48 -11.58 7.93 -10.32
C PRO A 48 -11.22 7.32 -11.69
N VAL A 49 -10.99 8.15 -12.72
CA VAL A 49 -10.50 7.71 -14.05
C VAL A 49 -9.21 6.90 -13.92
N ARG A 50 -8.32 7.24 -12.99
CA ARG A 50 -7.10 6.48 -12.74
C ARG A 50 -7.42 5.03 -12.38
N ILE A 51 -8.43 4.76 -11.56
CA ILE A 51 -8.80 3.40 -11.15
C ILE A 51 -9.36 2.63 -12.35
N VAL A 52 -10.22 3.27 -13.13
CA VAL A 52 -10.84 2.68 -14.33
C VAL A 52 -9.78 2.27 -15.36
N VAL A 53 -8.68 3.00 -15.47
CA VAL A 53 -7.57 2.65 -16.39
C VAL A 53 -6.57 1.68 -15.76
N ALA A 54 -6.19 1.91 -14.50
CA ALA A 54 -5.18 1.13 -13.81
C ALA A 54 -5.63 -0.30 -13.52
N LEU A 55 -6.91 -0.52 -13.20
CA LEU A 55 -7.42 -1.84 -12.83
C LEU A 55 -7.40 -2.83 -14.01
N PRO A 56 -7.93 -2.50 -15.21
CA PRO A 56 -7.78 -3.35 -16.38
C PRO A 56 -6.32 -3.56 -16.77
N PHE A 57 -5.48 -2.53 -16.63
CA PHE A 57 -4.05 -2.67 -16.87
C PHE A 57 -3.44 -3.72 -15.93
N LEU A 58 -3.59 -3.58 -14.61
CA LEU A 58 -3.00 -4.48 -13.63
C LEU A 58 -3.52 -5.92 -13.73
N LEU A 59 -4.80 -6.11 -14.05
CA LEU A 59 -5.42 -7.43 -14.10
C LEU A 59 -5.22 -8.17 -15.42
N PHE A 60 -4.81 -7.49 -16.49
CA PHE A 60 -4.79 -8.11 -17.82
C PHE A 60 -3.52 -7.88 -18.62
N ALA A 61 -2.98 -6.66 -18.64
CA ALA A 61 -1.94 -6.29 -19.60
C ALA A 61 -0.60 -7.03 -19.41
N PRO A 62 -0.04 -7.14 -18.19
CA PRO A 62 1.21 -7.89 -17.95
C PRO A 62 1.09 -9.36 -18.33
N GLY A 63 0.00 -10.01 -17.93
CA GLY A 63 -0.25 -11.42 -18.22
C GLY A 63 -0.53 -11.66 -19.70
N TYR A 64 -1.27 -10.79 -20.37
CA TYR A 64 -1.48 -10.90 -21.82
C TYR A 64 -0.17 -10.77 -22.60
N ALA A 65 0.66 -9.79 -22.24
CA ALA A 65 1.98 -9.63 -22.85
C ALA A 65 2.81 -10.90 -22.68
N LEU A 66 2.79 -11.52 -21.49
CA LEU A 66 3.51 -12.76 -21.21
C LEU A 66 2.93 -13.97 -21.94
N VAL A 67 1.61 -14.12 -22.03
CA VAL A 67 0.98 -15.17 -22.86
C VAL A 67 1.33 -14.98 -24.34
N ALA A 68 1.34 -13.74 -24.84
CA ALA A 68 1.74 -13.46 -26.22
C ALA A 68 3.24 -13.72 -26.47
N ALA A 69 4.09 -13.54 -25.46
CA ALA A 69 5.51 -13.87 -25.50
C ALA A 69 5.77 -15.38 -25.45
N LEU A 70 5.04 -16.11 -24.62
CA LEU A 70 5.20 -17.56 -24.42
C LEU A 70 4.51 -18.37 -25.53
N ILE A 71 3.38 -17.89 -26.05
CA ILE A 71 2.54 -18.61 -27.02
C ILE A 71 2.09 -17.61 -28.11
N PRO A 72 2.98 -17.33 -29.08
CA PRO A 72 2.77 -16.34 -30.13
C PRO A 72 1.80 -16.79 -31.25
N GLU A 73 1.57 -18.09 -31.38
CA GLU A 73 0.76 -18.73 -32.43
C GLU A 73 -0.74 -18.49 -32.25
N SER A 74 -1.48 -18.35 -33.36
CA SER A 74 -2.94 -18.46 -33.35
C SER A 74 -3.37 -19.91 -33.22
N GLY A 75 -4.28 -20.22 -32.29
CA GLY A 75 -4.97 -21.50 -32.30
C GLY A 75 -5.76 -21.67 -33.60
N GLY A 76 -5.32 -22.63 -34.42
CA GLY A 76 -6.04 -23.14 -35.57
C GLY A 76 -6.22 -24.65 -35.40
N SER A 77 -7.29 -25.20 -35.96
CA SER A 77 -7.41 -26.64 -36.13
C SER A 77 -6.52 -27.05 -37.31
N ASP A 78 -5.43 -27.76 -37.06
CA ASP A 78 -4.76 -28.50 -38.12
C ASP A 78 -5.74 -29.51 -38.74
N LEU A 79 -5.56 -29.85 -40.02
CA LEU A 79 -6.39 -30.83 -40.75
C LEU A 79 -6.40 -32.23 -40.09
N GLU A 80 -5.53 -32.46 -39.10
CA GLU A 80 -5.40 -33.70 -38.33
C GLU A 80 -6.06 -33.65 -36.93
N GLY A 81 -6.75 -32.56 -36.56
CA GLY A 81 -7.56 -32.51 -35.32
C GLY A 81 -6.76 -32.35 -34.01
N THR A 82 -5.45 -32.17 -34.08
CA THR A 82 -4.62 -31.73 -32.94
C THR A 82 -4.71 -30.21 -32.82
N ASN A 83 -5.26 -29.71 -31.70
CA ASN A 83 -5.34 -28.27 -31.41
C ASN A 83 -3.94 -27.70 -31.12
N SER A 84 -3.23 -27.28 -32.17
CA SER A 84 -1.95 -26.58 -32.08
C SER A 84 -2.20 -25.08 -31.79
N GLY A 85 -2.62 -24.77 -30.57
CA GLY A 85 -2.65 -23.40 -30.04
C GLY A 85 -3.80 -23.09 -29.08
N ILE A 86 -3.72 -21.92 -28.47
CA ILE A 86 -4.67 -21.47 -27.44
C ILE A 86 -5.88 -20.77 -28.08
N ASN A 87 -7.08 -21.19 -27.69
CA ASN A 87 -8.34 -20.55 -28.10
C ASN A 87 -8.41 -19.10 -27.54
N PRO A 88 -8.95 -18.11 -28.28
CA PRO A 88 -9.17 -16.75 -27.77
C PRO A 88 -9.69 -16.64 -26.32
N ILE A 89 -10.62 -17.50 -25.90
CA ILE A 89 -11.17 -17.47 -24.52
C ILE A 89 -10.13 -17.94 -23.49
N GLU A 90 -9.43 -19.03 -23.77
CA GLU A 90 -8.34 -19.54 -22.92
C GLU A 90 -7.22 -18.50 -22.79
N ARG A 91 -6.91 -17.78 -23.88
CA ARG A 91 -5.92 -16.70 -23.87
C ARG A 91 -6.33 -15.59 -22.92
N ILE A 92 -7.61 -15.21 -22.87
CA ILE A 92 -8.12 -14.20 -21.93
C ILE A 92 -7.99 -14.71 -20.49
N ALA A 93 -8.46 -15.93 -20.22
CA ALA A 93 -8.40 -16.52 -18.87
C ALA A 93 -6.96 -16.63 -18.35
N LEU A 94 -6.04 -17.14 -19.18
CA LEU A 94 -4.61 -17.23 -18.84
C LEU A 94 -3.98 -15.86 -18.64
N SER A 95 -4.37 -14.84 -19.41
CA SER A 95 -3.85 -13.48 -19.25
C SER A 95 -4.24 -12.88 -17.90
N VAL A 96 -5.47 -13.13 -17.43
CA VAL A 96 -5.92 -12.69 -16.10
C VAL A 96 -5.18 -13.45 -15.01
N GLY A 97 -5.15 -14.78 -15.08
CA GLY A 97 -4.47 -15.62 -14.07
C GLY A 97 -2.98 -15.28 -13.96
N LEU A 98 -2.32 -15.08 -15.09
CA LEU A 98 -0.89 -14.77 -15.11
C LEU A 98 -0.59 -13.34 -14.64
N SER A 99 -1.49 -12.37 -14.86
CA SER A 99 -1.37 -11.04 -14.27
C SER A 99 -1.49 -11.09 -12.74
N ILE A 100 -2.47 -11.86 -12.22
CA ILE A 100 -2.67 -12.08 -10.78
C ILE A 100 -1.44 -12.73 -10.15
N ALA A 101 -0.71 -13.59 -10.88
CA ALA A 101 0.54 -14.18 -10.39
C ALA A 101 1.73 -13.20 -10.46
N VAL A 102 1.94 -12.55 -11.60
CA VAL A 102 3.15 -11.76 -11.88
C VAL A 102 3.16 -10.42 -11.15
N VAL A 103 2.02 -9.72 -11.08
CA VAL A 103 1.96 -8.37 -10.47
C VAL A 103 2.35 -8.38 -8.98
N PRO A 104 1.78 -9.26 -8.13
CA PRO A 104 2.22 -9.38 -6.74
C PRO A 104 3.67 -9.83 -6.61
N LEU A 105 4.16 -10.71 -7.49
CA LEU A 105 5.55 -11.17 -7.47
C LEU A 105 6.53 -10.02 -7.76
N ILE A 106 6.19 -9.13 -8.70
CA ILE A 106 6.95 -7.89 -8.94
C ILE A 106 6.91 -7.00 -7.69
N GLY A 107 5.74 -6.82 -7.08
CA GLY A 107 5.60 -6.05 -5.84
C GLY A 107 6.46 -6.61 -4.69
N LEU A 108 6.45 -7.92 -4.51
CA LEU A 108 7.26 -8.63 -3.52
C LEU A 108 8.75 -8.47 -3.80
N THR A 109 9.16 -8.56 -5.07
CA THR A 109 10.56 -8.35 -5.47
C THR A 109 11.01 -6.92 -5.15
N LEU A 110 10.17 -5.92 -5.43
CA LEU A 110 10.44 -4.53 -5.11
C LEU A 110 10.52 -4.28 -3.59
N ASN A 111 9.81 -5.07 -2.78
CA ASN A 111 9.90 -4.97 -1.32
C ASN A 111 11.32 -5.24 -0.79
N PHE A 112 12.10 -6.08 -1.48
CA PHE A 112 13.51 -6.33 -1.14
C PHE A 112 14.48 -5.28 -1.69
N THR A 113 13.98 -4.28 -2.42
CA THR A 113 14.82 -3.19 -2.96
C THR A 113 14.70 -1.93 -2.11
N PRO A 114 15.75 -1.07 -2.06
CA PRO A 114 15.72 0.21 -1.33
C PRO A 114 14.60 1.16 -1.79
N ALA A 115 14.00 0.90 -2.95
CA ALA A 115 12.93 1.69 -3.53
C ALA A 115 11.60 1.57 -2.75
N ALA A 116 11.44 0.51 -1.94
CA ALA A 116 10.24 0.17 -1.17
C ALA A 116 8.95 0.06 -2.03
N ILE A 117 7.84 -0.34 -1.39
CA ILE A 117 6.50 -0.44 -2.03
C ILE A 117 5.92 0.98 -2.18
N ARG A 118 6.51 1.77 -3.09
CA ARG A 118 6.06 3.12 -3.47
C ARG A 118 5.46 3.12 -4.88
N LEU A 119 4.67 4.14 -5.19
CA LEU A 119 3.97 4.25 -6.48
C LEU A 119 4.92 4.17 -7.69
N ILE A 120 6.00 4.96 -7.69
CA ILE A 120 6.92 5.05 -8.83
C ILE A 120 7.64 3.71 -9.09
N PRO A 121 8.26 3.04 -8.10
CA PRO A 121 8.87 1.73 -8.29
C PRO A 121 7.92 0.67 -8.81
N ILE A 122 6.69 0.58 -8.28
CA ILE A 122 5.68 -0.39 -8.75
C ILE A 122 5.32 -0.12 -10.21
N LEU A 123 5.11 1.15 -10.55
CA LEU A 123 4.70 1.57 -11.88
C LEU A 123 5.82 1.32 -12.92
N LEU A 124 7.07 1.57 -12.55
CA LEU A 124 8.23 1.23 -13.39
C LEU A 124 8.43 -0.28 -13.49
N GLY A 125 8.23 -1.04 -12.40
CA GLY A 125 8.36 -2.49 -12.39
C GLY A 125 7.33 -3.17 -13.29
N VAL A 126 6.04 -2.93 -13.04
CA VAL A 126 4.94 -3.55 -13.79
C VAL A 126 4.89 -2.99 -15.22
N GLY A 127 5.05 -1.68 -15.41
CA GLY A 127 5.09 -1.06 -16.73
C GLY A 127 6.28 -1.52 -17.56
N GLY A 128 7.48 -1.51 -16.98
CA GLY A 128 8.71 -1.96 -17.62
C GLY A 128 8.66 -3.45 -17.99
N PHE A 129 8.17 -4.31 -17.08
CA PHE A 129 7.93 -5.72 -17.37
C PHE A 129 6.97 -5.90 -18.55
N THR A 130 5.83 -5.20 -18.53
CA THR A 130 4.81 -5.30 -19.59
C THR A 130 5.38 -4.86 -20.93
N ILE A 131 6.10 -3.73 -20.98
CA ILE A 131 6.72 -3.21 -22.21
C ILE A 131 7.77 -4.19 -22.73
N THR A 132 8.67 -4.66 -21.87
CA THR A 132 9.75 -5.59 -22.25
C THR A 132 9.19 -6.89 -22.82
N THR A 133 8.20 -7.46 -22.13
CA THR A 133 7.53 -8.68 -22.58
C THR A 133 6.74 -8.47 -23.87
N THR A 134 6.12 -7.31 -24.04
CA THR A 134 5.43 -6.93 -25.29
C THR A 134 6.41 -6.83 -26.46
N VAL A 135 7.58 -6.22 -26.25
CA VAL A 135 8.65 -6.13 -27.27
C VAL A 135 9.16 -7.53 -27.63
N PHE A 136 9.38 -8.38 -26.64
CA PHE A 136 9.79 -9.77 -26.85
C PHE A 136 8.74 -10.58 -27.61
N ALA A 137 7.45 -10.42 -27.27
CA ALA A 137 6.32 -11.03 -27.97
C ALA A 137 6.26 -10.59 -29.45
N ALA A 138 6.43 -9.29 -29.71
CA ALA A 138 6.47 -8.77 -31.08
C ALA A 138 7.64 -9.35 -31.88
N TRP A 139 8.82 -9.42 -31.26
CA TRP A 139 10.01 -10.03 -31.87
C TRP A 139 9.78 -11.51 -32.21
N ARG A 140 9.20 -12.29 -31.30
CA ARG A 140 8.87 -13.70 -31.54
C ARG A 140 7.84 -13.86 -32.65
N ARG A 141 6.81 -13.01 -32.70
CA ARG A 141 5.77 -13.05 -33.74
C ARG A 141 6.26 -12.68 -35.13
N TRP A 142 7.27 -11.82 -35.25
CA TRP A 142 7.86 -11.49 -36.56
C TRP A 142 8.67 -12.63 -37.17
N LYS A 143 9.12 -13.60 -36.35
CA LYS A 143 9.83 -14.79 -36.82
C LYS A 143 8.91 -15.90 -37.35
N LEU A 144 7.59 -15.78 -37.15
CA LEU A 144 6.62 -16.77 -37.64
C LEU A 144 6.21 -16.51 -39.10
N PRO A 145 5.93 -17.58 -39.89
CA PRO A 145 5.24 -17.49 -41.19
C PRO A 145 3.91 -16.74 -41.08
N GLN A 146 3.45 -16.05 -42.14
CA GLN A 146 2.24 -15.21 -42.08
C GLN A 146 0.96 -15.97 -41.69
N GLU A 147 0.94 -17.29 -41.94
CA GLU A 147 -0.21 -18.18 -41.73
C GLU A 147 -0.39 -18.59 -40.26
N GLU A 148 0.70 -18.63 -39.47
CA GLU A 148 0.69 -18.99 -38.05
C GLU A 148 0.60 -17.75 -37.12
N ARG A 149 0.66 -16.56 -37.70
CA ARG A 149 0.57 -15.30 -36.95
C ARG A 149 -0.85 -15.10 -36.46
N LEU A 150 -0.98 -14.81 -35.16
CA LEU A 150 -2.22 -14.35 -34.56
C LEU A 150 -2.78 -13.12 -35.29
N SER A 151 -3.76 -13.37 -36.16
CA SER A 151 -4.55 -12.37 -36.87
C SER A 151 -5.89 -12.26 -36.15
N ILE A 152 -6.02 -11.30 -35.23
CA ILE A 152 -7.31 -11.01 -34.60
C ILE A 152 -8.14 -10.15 -35.57
N PRO A 153 -9.28 -10.61 -36.10
CA PRO A 153 -10.15 -9.83 -36.97
C PRO A 153 -10.96 -8.81 -36.16
N TYR A 154 -10.28 -7.85 -35.52
CA TYR A 154 -10.86 -6.86 -34.61
C TYR A 154 -11.94 -6.00 -35.29
N LYS A 155 -11.81 -5.73 -36.60
CA LYS A 155 -12.81 -4.99 -37.38
C LYS A 155 -14.15 -5.73 -37.47
N THR A 156 -14.10 -7.05 -37.53
CA THR A 156 -15.28 -7.91 -37.62
C THR A 156 -15.93 -8.04 -36.25
N TRP A 157 -15.12 -8.26 -35.20
CA TRP A 157 -15.61 -8.39 -33.82
C TRP A 157 -16.21 -7.09 -33.28
N LEU A 158 -15.57 -5.93 -33.52
CA LEU A 158 -16.12 -4.64 -33.13
C LEU A 158 -17.44 -4.33 -33.84
N ARG A 159 -17.57 -4.70 -35.12
CA ARG A 159 -18.84 -4.56 -35.86
C ARG A 159 -19.93 -5.50 -35.33
N THR A 160 -19.59 -6.74 -35.01
CA THR A 160 -20.54 -7.71 -34.44
C THR A 160 -21.00 -7.27 -33.05
N GLY A 161 -20.06 -6.93 -32.16
CA GLY A 161 -20.38 -6.45 -30.81
C GLY A 161 -21.19 -5.15 -30.83
N TYR A 162 -20.85 -4.18 -31.68
CA TYR A 162 -21.62 -2.95 -31.83
C TYR A 162 -23.05 -3.19 -32.34
N ARG A 163 -23.21 -4.14 -33.27
CA ARG A 163 -24.52 -4.55 -33.78
C ARG A 163 -25.34 -5.25 -32.70
N GLU A 164 -24.72 -6.08 -31.89
CA GLU A 164 -25.38 -6.84 -30.82
C GLU A 164 -25.78 -5.95 -29.63
N LEU A 165 -24.95 -4.95 -29.29
CA LEU A 165 -25.28 -3.89 -28.33
C LEU A 165 -26.44 -3.00 -28.79
N ARG A 166 -26.57 -2.72 -30.09
CA ARG A 166 -27.68 -1.90 -30.64
C ARG A 166 -28.93 -2.70 -31.00
N HIS A 167 -28.76 -3.95 -31.41
CA HIS A 167 -29.80 -4.83 -31.92
C HIS A 167 -29.56 -6.26 -31.38
N PRO A 168 -29.90 -6.50 -30.10
CA PRO A 168 -29.85 -7.85 -29.54
C PRO A 168 -30.81 -8.76 -30.31
N ALA A 169 -30.32 -9.94 -30.71
CA ALA A 169 -31.07 -10.87 -31.56
C ALA A 169 -32.32 -11.43 -30.85
N THR A 170 -32.26 -11.55 -29.52
CA THR A 170 -33.38 -11.98 -28.67
C THR A 170 -33.52 -11.13 -27.41
N SER A 171 -34.69 -11.18 -26.77
CA SER A 171 -34.93 -10.52 -25.48
C SER A 171 -34.03 -11.05 -24.36
N ILE A 172 -33.63 -12.34 -24.44
CA ILE A 172 -32.70 -12.97 -23.49
C ILE A 172 -31.30 -12.36 -23.64
N ASP A 173 -30.79 -12.22 -24.87
CA ASP A 173 -29.49 -11.60 -25.13
C ASP A 173 -29.42 -10.16 -24.63
N ARG A 174 -30.54 -9.42 -24.76
CA ARG A 174 -30.65 -8.06 -24.21
C ARG A 174 -30.54 -8.03 -22.69
N ILE A 175 -31.25 -8.93 -22.00
CA ILE A 175 -31.22 -9.02 -20.53
C ILE A 175 -29.82 -9.41 -20.06
N LEU A 176 -29.20 -10.41 -20.70
CA LEU A 176 -27.83 -10.83 -20.37
C LEU A 176 -26.81 -9.72 -20.60
N THR A 177 -26.92 -8.99 -21.72
CA THR A 177 -26.02 -7.87 -22.04
C THR A 177 -26.17 -6.73 -21.03
N VAL A 178 -27.40 -6.33 -20.70
CA VAL A 178 -27.67 -5.29 -19.70
C VAL A 178 -27.16 -5.74 -18.32
N GLY A 179 -27.44 -6.98 -17.92
CA GLY A 179 -26.96 -7.57 -16.67
C GLY A 179 -25.43 -7.58 -16.58
N LEU A 180 -24.74 -7.92 -17.67
CA LEU A 180 -23.28 -7.89 -17.76
C LEU A 180 -22.72 -6.47 -17.63
N ILE A 181 -23.33 -5.48 -18.29
CA ILE A 181 -22.89 -4.08 -18.17
C ILE A 181 -23.06 -3.59 -16.73
N VAL A 182 -24.21 -3.88 -16.10
CA VAL A 182 -24.47 -3.52 -14.71
C VAL A 182 -23.47 -4.20 -13.77
N SER A 183 -23.17 -5.48 -13.98
CA SER A 183 -22.21 -6.20 -13.14
C SER A 183 -20.79 -5.64 -13.25
N VAL A 184 -20.35 -5.28 -14.45
CA VAL A 184 -19.05 -4.61 -14.65
C VAL A 184 -19.01 -3.25 -13.98
N ILE A 185 -20.08 -2.45 -14.09
CA ILE A 185 -20.16 -1.14 -13.42
C ILE A 185 -20.12 -1.30 -11.91
N LEU A 186 -20.88 -2.25 -11.35
CA LEU A 186 -20.89 -2.55 -9.92
C LEU A 186 -19.54 -3.06 -9.43
N ALA A 187 -18.88 -3.95 -10.19
CA ALA A 187 -17.57 -4.47 -9.83
C ALA A 187 -16.49 -3.38 -9.83
N VAL A 188 -16.40 -2.59 -10.90
CA VAL A 188 -15.45 -1.47 -11.00
C VAL A 188 -15.78 -0.39 -9.96
N GLY A 189 -17.07 -0.10 -9.76
CA GLY A 189 -17.54 0.85 -8.75
C GLY A 189 -17.22 0.41 -7.33
N SER A 190 -17.39 -0.88 -7.01
CA SER A 190 -17.07 -1.46 -5.70
C SER A 190 -15.57 -1.38 -5.39
N VAL A 191 -14.71 -1.77 -6.33
CA VAL A 191 -13.25 -1.64 -6.15
C VAL A 191 -12.84 -0.16 -6.08
N GLY A 192 -13.43 0.69 -6.91
CA GLY A 192 -13.22 2.12 -6.86
C GLY A 192 -13.59 2.72 -5.51
N TYR A 193 -14.74 2.31 -4.96
CA TYR A 193 -15.18 2.69 -3.62
C TYR A 193 -14.23 2.17 -2.54
N ALA A 194 -13.85 0.88 -2.56
CA ALA A 194 -12.97 0.29 -1.56
C ALA A 194 -11.58 0.96 -1.49
N VAL A 195 -11.06 1.46 -2.62
CA VAL A 195 -9.77 2.15 -2.68
C VAL A 195 -9.87 3.65 -2.37
N SER A 196 -11.03 4.27 -2.59
CA SER A 196 -11.24 5.72 -2.39
C SER A 196 -11.96 6.09 -1.11
N ALA A 197 -12.73 5.16 -0.55
CA ALA A 197 -13.32 5.30 0.77
C ALA A 197 -12.18 5.44 1.77
N PRO A 198 -12.25 6.40 2.70
CA PRO A 198 -11.36 6.42 3.84
C PRO A 198 -11.48 5.05 4.49
N THR A 199 -10.40 4.26 4.49
CA THR A 199 -10.32 3.14 5.41
C THR A 199 -10.55 3.74 6.79
N GLU A 200 -11.57 3.29 7.51
CA GLU A 200 -11.60 3.42 8.96
C GLU A 200 -10.41 2.61 9.49
N SER A 201 -9.19 3.13 9.32
CA SER A 201 -8.09 2.79 10.20
C SER A 201 -8.61 3.18 11.57
N GLU A 202 -8.66 2.26 12.52
CA GLU A 202 -8.97 2.59 13.91
C GLU A 202 -8.19 3.87 14.27
N SER A 203 -8.91 4.93 14.62
CA SER A 203 -8.29 6.20 14.94
C SER A 203 -7.46 5.99 16.21
N PHE A 204 -6.15 6.12 16.15
CA PHE A 204 -5.29 5.81 17.29
C PHE A 204 -4.19 6.87 17.49
N THR A 205 -3.92 7.19 18.75
CA THR A 205 -2.79 8.05 19.09
C THR A 205 -1.56 7.17 19.35
N GLU A 206 -0.44 7.47 18.69
CA GLU A 206 0.83 6.84 19.03
C GLU A 206 1.39 7.48 20.30
N PHE A 207 1.90 6.63 21.19
CA PHE A 207 2.49 7.04 22.45
C PHE A 207 3.79 6.28 22.66
N TYR A 208 4.89 7.01 22.81
CA TYR A 208 6.22 6.40 22.86
C TYR A 208 7.18 7.17 23.78
N LEU A 209 8.23 6.47 24.21
CA LEU A 209 9.32 7.02 24.99
C LEU A 209 10.61 6.94 24.17
N LEU A 210 11.43 7.97 24.25
CA LEU A 210 12.75 8.01 23.62
C LEU A 210 13.80 8.44 24.64
N THR A 211 15.04 8.11 24.32
CA THR A 211 16.25 8.58 24.99
C THR A 211 17.09 9.32 23.97
N GLU A 212 17.94 10.22 24.47
CA GLU A 212 18.92 10.89 23.64
C GLU A 212 20.24 10.10 23.69
N GLY A 213 20.67 9.59 22.54
CA GLY A 213 21.96 8.93 22.38
C GLY A 213 23.14 9.88 22.52
N LYS A 214 24.36 9.34 22.61
CA LYS A 214 25.60 10.13 22.79
C LYS A 214 25.90 11.13 21.65
N ASN A 215 25.29 10.91 20.50
CA ASN A 215 25.36 11.74 19.29
C ASN A 215 24.19 12.73 19.16
N GLY A 216 23.28 12.81 20.14
CA GLY A 216 22.07 13.62 20.10
C GLY A 216 20.91 13.00 19.31
N SER A 217 21.05 11.77 18.79
CA SER A 217 19.93 11.10 18.10
C SER A 217 18.92 10.56 19.10
N LEU A 218 17.62 10.79 18.85
CA LEU A 218 16.56 10.20 19.65
C LEU A 218 16.34 8.74 19.24
N THR A 219 16.44 7.81 20.19
CA THR A 219 16.24 6.38 19.96
C THR A 219 15.27 5.79 20.97
N ALA A 220 14.61 4.70 20.59
CA ALA A 220 13.74 3.93 21.48
C ALA A 220 14.51 2.80 22.19
N GLU A 221 15.82 3.00 22.40
CA GLU A 221 16.76 2.02 22.95
C GLU A 221 17.50 2.61 24.17
N ASP A 222 18.24 1.77 24.89
CA ASP A 222 19.11 2.19 26.00
C ASP A 222 18.43 3.06 27.08
N TYR A 223 17.18 2.76 27.41
CA TYR A 223 16.47 3.40 28.51
C TYR A 223 17.28 3.34 29.82
N PRO A 224 17.38 4.45 30.57
CA PRO A 224 18.05 4.43 31.87
C PRO A 224 17.32 3.47 32.81
N LYS A 225 18.02 2.45 33.30
CA LYS A 225 17.49 1.48 34.26
C LYS A 225 17.93 1.78 35.69
N GLU A 226 19.06 2.46 35.85
CA GLU A 226 19.66 2.78 37.14
C GLU A 226 19.53 4.27 37.44
N PHE A 227 18.94 4.59 38.59
CA PHE A 227 18.73 5.94 39.10
C PHE A 227 19.30 6.08 40.51
N VAL A 228 19.56 7.33 40.89
CA VAL A 228 19.89 7.71 42.27
C VAL A 228 18.73 8.54 42.79
N SER A 229 18.25 8.25 44.00
CA SER A 229 17.13 8.97 44.60
C SER A 229 17.40 10.49 44.62
N GLY A 230 16.45 11.27 44.11
CA GLY A 230 16.56 12.73 43.98
C GLY A 230 17.40 13.23 42.80
N SER A 231 18.08 12.34 42.06
CA SER A 231 18.84 12.70 40.86
C SER A 231 18.02 12.42 39.60
N GLY A 232 18.10 13.35 38.64
CA GLY A 232 17.34 13.30 37.41
C GLY A 232 18.06 12.64 36.25
N LYS A 233 17.32 11.87 35.45
CA LYS A 233 17.77 11.44 34.12
C LYS A 233 16.81 11.92 33.04
N SER A 234 17.38 12.38 31.94
CA SER A 234 16.63 12.89 30.81
C SER A 234 15.92 11.77 30.07
N MET A 235 14.65 11.99 29.76
CA MET A 235 13.84 11.16 28.88
C MET A 235 13.01 12.07 27.96
N VAL A 236 12.56 11.52 26.84
CA VAL A 236 11.65 12.22 25.93
C VAL A 236 10.37 11.41 25.82
N VAL A 237 9.23 12.07 25.99
CA VAL A 237 7.92 11.49 25.72
C VAL A 237 7.39 12.04 24.40
N GLY A 238 6.81 11.18 23.57
CA GLY A 238 6.21 11.53 22.30
C GLY A 238 4.74 11.11 22.20
N VAL A 239 3.94 11.99 21.62
CA VAL A 239 2.52 11.79 21.33
C VAL A 239 2.28 12.18 19.87
N ASN A 240 1.69 11.30 19.06
CA ASN A 240 1.33 11.60 17.66
C ASN A 240 -0.15 11.29 17.43
N ASN A 241 -0.92 12.31 17.05
CA ASN A 241 -2.37 12.24 16.99
C ASN A 241 -2.88 11.69 15.66
N HIS A 242 -3.44 10.47 15.62
CA HIS A 242 -4.20 9.96 14.46
C HIS A 242 -5.69 9.79 14.76
N GLU A 243 -6.28 10.67 15.57
CA GLU A 243 -7.70 10.62 15.96
C GLU A 243 -8.66 11.24 14.92
N TYR A 244 -8.15 11.70 13.78
CA TYR A 244 -8.87 12.51 12.76
C TYR A 244 -9.52 13.80 13.28
N GLN A 245 -9.26 14.17 14.53
CA GLN A 245 -9.77 15.39 15.16
C GLN A 245 -8.71 16.03 16.07
N PRO A 246 -8.74 17.36 16.23
CA PRO A 246 -7.78 18.04 17.09
C PRO A 246 -7.98 17.66 18.56
N SER A 247 -6.96 17.06 19.16
CA SER A 247 -7.05 16.46 20.49
C SER A 247 -5.98 17.02 21.43
N GLN A 248 -6.32 17.12 22.71
CA GLN A 248 -5.37 17.49 23.76
C GLN A 248 -5.23 16.33 24.74
N TYR A 249 -3.98 16.03 25.08
CA TYR A 249 -3.61 14.90 25.93
C TYR A 249 -2.87 15.37 27.18
N THR A 250 -3.00 14.55 28.23
CA THR A 250 -2.23 14.69 29.47
C THR A 250 -1.46 13.40 29.73
N VAL A 251 -0.16 13.52 29.93
CA VAL A 251 0.72 12.42 30.33
C VAL A 251 0.94 12.52 31.83
N VAL A 252 0.60 11.46 32.56
CA VAL A 252 0.90 11.30 33.99
C VAL A 252 2.05 10.32 34.14
N ILE A 253 3.10 10.72 34.84
CA ILE A 253 4.26 9.89 35.10
C ILE A 253 4.19 9.44 36.56
N VAL A 254 4.07 8.13 36.79
CA VAL A 254 3.97 7.55 38.14
C VAL A 254 5.06 6.51 38.34
N ILE A 255 5.61 6.45 39.54
CA ILE A 255 6.49 5.36 39.96
C ILE A 255 5.79 4.51 41.00
N GLN A 256 5.81 3.19 40.81
CA GLN A 256 5.15 2.25 41.69
C GLN A 256 6.11 1.18 42.18
N ARG A 257 5.97 0.81 43.45
CA ARG A 257 6.51 -0.43 43.98
C ARG A 257 5.42 -1.48 43.89
N VAL A 258 5.64 -2.50 43.08
CA VAL A 258 4.67 -3.56 42.90
C VAL A 258 5.22 -4.89 43.39
N ARG A 259 4.33 -5.70 43.98
CA ARG A 259 4.62 -7.09 44.32
C ARG A 259 3.84 -7.96 43.36
N SER A 260 4.56 -8.66 42.49
CA SER A 260 3.96 -9.64 41.59
C SER A 260 3.76 -10.94 42.36
N SER A 261 2.52 -11.41 42.42
CA SER A 261 2.17 -12.80 42.74
C SER A 261 1.90 -13.56 41.44
N SER A 262 1.79 -14.88 41.49
CA SER A 262 1.51 -15.73 40.32
C SER A 262 0.16 -15.42 39.64
N LEU A 263 -0.77 -14.76 40.33
CA LEU A 263 -2.12 -14.48 39.84
C LEU A 263 -2.51 -12.98 39.85
N SER A 264 -1.68 -12.10 40.42
CA SER A 264 -2.00 -10.66 40.48
C SER A 264 -0.76 -9.80 40.77
N THR A 265 -0.79 -8.57 40.26
CA THR A 265 0.20 -7.54 40.61
C THR A 265 -0.45 -6.59 41.61
N ARG A 266 0.06 -6.54 42.84
CA ARG A 266 -0.43 -5.61 43.87
C ARG A 266 0.51 -4.41 43.96
N VAL A 267 -0.04 -3.21 43.76
CA VAL A 267 0.67 -1.95 44.03
C VAL A 267 0.81 -1.78 45.54
N MET A 268 2.04 -1.66 46.03
CA MET A 268 2.35 -1.51 47.46
C MET A 268 2.59 -0.04 47.84
N ALA A 269 3.17 0.72 46.94
CA ALA A 269 3.40 2.15 47.08
C ALA A 269 3.36 2.77 45.68
N GLU A 270 2.85 3.99 45.60
CA GLU A 270 2.76 4.78 44.39
C GLU A 270 3.18 6.21 44.70
N GLN A 271 3.86 6.82 43.75
CA GLN A 271 4.18 8.22 43.78
C GLN A 271 4.04 8.80 42.37
N GLU A 272 3.24 9.84 42.22
CA GLU A 272 3.23 10.64 41.00
C GLU A 272 4.48 11.53 40.94
N LEU A 273 5.16 11.51 39.81
CA LEU A 273 6.35 12.33 39.56
C LEU A 273 5.98 13.64 38.85
N TYR A 274 5.24 13.53 37.74
CA TYR A 274 4.93 14.68 36.89
C TYR A 274 3.62 14.52 36.14
N ARG A 275 3.01 15.66 35.80
CA ARG A 275 1.95 15.79 34.79
C ARG A 275 2.41 16.71 33.68
N LEU A 276 2.36 16.22 32.45
CA LEU A 276 2.74 16.97 31.25
C LEU A 276 1.53 17.08 30.35
N GLN A 277 1.13 18.31 30.03
CA GLN A 277 0.04 18.56 29.09
C GLN A 277 0.61 18.89 27.72
N THR A 278 0.00 18.31 26.69
CA THR A 278 0.27 18.65 25.29
C THR A 278 -0.47 19.93 24.90
N PRO A 279 0.02 20.69 23.91
CA PRO A 279 -0.83 21.62 23.19
C PRO A 279 -1.93 20.83 22.46
N ARG A 280 -2.93 21.52 21.91
CA ARG A 280 -3.92 20.88 21.04
C ARG A 280 -3.21 20.44 19.77
N LEU A 281 -3.19 19.13 19.51
CA LEU A 281 -2.54 18.51 18.36
C LEU A 281 -3.58 18.27 17.27
N GLU A 282 -3.33 18.77 16.06
CA GLU A 282 -4.10 18.46 14.86
C GLU A 282 -3.90 16.99 14.42
N HIS A 283 -4.68 16.53 13.44
CA HIS A 283 -4.49 15.18 12.89
C HIS A 283 -3.11 15.07 12.20
N ASN A 284 -2.38 14.00 12.50
CA ASN A 284 -0.99 13.71 12.13
C ASN A 284 0.03 14.71 12.70
N GLU A 285 -0.34 15.47 13.74
CA GLU A 285 0.61 16.32 14.45
C GLU A 285 1.28 15.54 15.60
N SER A 286 2.60 15.70 15.68
CA SER A 286 3.44 15.09 16.72
C SER A 286 3.92 16.13 17.71
N TRP A 287 3.89 15.76 18.98
CA TRP A 287 4.49 16.51 20.07
C TRP A 287 5.50 15.64 20.79
N GLN A 288 6.69 16.18 21.01
CA GLN A 288 7.72 15.57 21.81
C GLN A 288 8.15 16.54 22.89
N ARG A 289 8.37 16.03 24.10
CA ARG A 289 8.88 16.81 25.21
C ARG A 289 9.95 16.06 25.96
N GLN A 290 11.10 16.71 26.07
CA GLN A 290 12.16 16.28 26.97
C GLN A 290 11.82 16.69 28.41
N HIS A 291 12.00 15.77 29.35
CA HIS A 291 11.81 15.99 30.77
C HIS A 291 12.82 15.18 31.60
N GLN A 292 12.99 15.57 32.85
CA GLN A 292 13.89 14.89 33.79
C GLN A 292 13.05 13.98 34.69
N VAL A 293 13.40 12.70 34.75
CA VAL A 293 12.78 11.72 35.65
C VAL A 293 13.61 11.65 36.93
N ASN A 294 13.05 12.17 38.03
CA ASN A 294 13.76 12.35 39.30
C ASN A 294 13.03 11.57 40.41
N PRO A 295 13.16 10.23 40.47
CA PRO A 295 12.45 9.45 41.48
C PRO A 295 13.01 9.71 42.88
N THR A 296 12.14 9.90 43.87
CA THR A 296 12.53 10.00 45.30
C THR A 296 12.35 8.67 46.03
N MET A 297 11.39 7.85 45.60
CA MET A 297 11.22 6.49 46.10
C MET A 297 12.38 5.59 45.66
N SER A 298 13.14 5.07 46.62
CA SER A 298 14.21 4.10 46.37
C SER A 298 13.73 2.65 46.37
N GLY A 299 14.50 1.77 45.76
CA GLY A 299 14.22 0.34 45.72
C GLY A 299 14.62 -0.32 44.41
N HIS A 300 14.58 -1.64 44.39
CA HIS A 300 14.83 -2.44 43.21
C HIS A 300 13.53 -2.72 42.46
N ARG A 301 13.61 -2.80 41.12
CA ARG A 301 12.52 -3.20 40.24
C ARG A 301 11.23 -2.38 40.47
N LEU A 302 11.38 -1.07 40.56
CA LEU A 302 10.26 -0.13 40.57
C LEU A 302 9.69 0.01 39.16
N ARG A 303 8.36 0.15 39.05
CA ARG A 303 7.64 0.31 37.78
C ARG A 303 7.44 1.80 37.52
N LEU A 304 8.25 2.38 36.64
CA LEU A 304 8.06 3.73 36.12
C LEU A 304 7.06 3.67 34.96
N GLN A 305 5.89 4.27 35.13
CA GLN A 305 4.81 4.29 34.16
C GLN A 305 4.57 5.69 33.62
N TYR A 306 4.19 5.71 32.36
CA TYR A 306 3.70 6.86 31.64
C TYR A 306 2.29 6.52 31.19
N LEU A 307 1.32 7.29 31.65
CA LEU A 307 -0.11 7.09 31.40
C LEU A 307 -0.61 8.25 30.56
N LEU A 308 -1.05 7.97 29.34
CA LEU A 308 -1.62 8.96 28.43
C LEU A 308 -3.14 8.99 28.63
N TYR A 309 -3.67 10.17 28.92
CA TYR A 309 -5.10 10.43 29.02
C TYR A 309 -5.56 11.35 27.90
N ARG A 310 -6.72 11.02 27.33
CA ARG A 310 -7.47 11.89 26.43
C ARG A 310 -8.62 12.50 27.24
N GLY A 311 -8.57 13.81 27.48
CA GLY A 311 -9.56 14.51 28.32
C GLY A 311 -9.16 14.60 29.80
N THR A 312 -10.15 14.46 30.70
CA THR A 312 -9.96 14.63 32.15
C THR A 312 -9.19 13.46 32.75
N VAL A 313 -8.14 13.77 33.51
CA VAL A 313 -7.40 12.76 34.27
C VAL A 313 -8.15 12.47 35.58
N PRO A 314 -8.42 11.19 35.93
CA PRO A 314 -9.03 10.85 37.21
C PRO A 314 -8.11 11.21 38.39
N GLU A 315 -8.69 11.26 39.59
CA GLU A 315 -7.93 11.53 40.83
C GLU A 315 -6.85 10.47 41.08
N ASN A 316 -7.17 9.20 40.79
CA ASN A 316 -6.25 8.07 40.89
C ASN A 316 -5.95 7.50 39.49
N PRO A 317 -4.88 7.97 38.82
CA PRO A 317 -4.52 7.51 37.50
C PRO A 317 -3.92 6.09 37.53
N THR A 318 -4.54 5.16 36.81
CA THR A 318 -4.12 3.75 36.70
C THR A 318 -4.00 3.31 35.24
N ILE A 319 -3.41 2.13 35.03
CA ILE A 319 -3.36 1.47 33.73
C ILE A 319 -4.77 1.28 33.13
N GLU A 320 -5.75 0.86 33.94
CA GLU A 320 -7.11 0.60 33.43
C GLU A 320 -7.86 1.87 33.02
N THR A 321 -7.47 3.01 33.56
CA THR A 321 -8.10 4.31 33.25
C THR A 321 -7.39 5.06 32.14
N ALA A 322 -6.13 4.71 31.83
CA ALA A 322 -5.34 5.36 30.81
C ALA A 322 -5.79 4.97 29.39
N TYR A 323 -5.68 5.90 28.46
CA TYR A 323 -5.95 5.64 27.05
C TYR A 323 -4.82 4.85 26.38
N ARG A 324 -3.58 5.17 26.74
CA ARG A 324 -2.36 4.44 26.37
C ARG A 324 -1.40 4.44 27.54
N GLU A 325 -0.52 3.45 27.57
CA GLU A 325 0.51 3.35 28.60
C GLU A 325 1.86 2.94 28.02
N ALA A 326 2.91 3.33 28.70
CA ALA A 326 4.26 2.80 28.53
C ALA A 326 4.89 2.64 29.91
N HIS A 327 5.67 1.57 30.12
CA HIS A 327 6.34 1.37 31.39
C HIS A 327 7.77 0.85 31.24
N LEU A 328 8.59 1.20 32.22
CA LEU A 328 9.97 0.75 32.37
C LEU A 328 10.18 0.22 33.78
N TRP A 329 11.01 -0.81 33.90
CA TRP A 329 11.48 -1.32 35.18
C TRP A 329 12.82 -0.67 35.52
N ILE A 330 12.88 0.00 36.66
CA ILE A 330 14.04 0.78 37.09
C ILE A 330 14.47 0.42 38.51
N ASN A 331 15.74 0.62 38.81
CA ASN A 331 16.32 0.53 40.14
C ASN A 331 16.69 1.93 40.59
N VAL A 332 16.38 2.26 41.84
CA VAL A 332 16.67 3.57 42.44
C VAL A 332 17.46 3.35 43.72
N SER A 333 18.75 3.71 43.69
CA SER A 333 19.64 3.64 44.85
C SER A 333 19.44 4.83 45.78
N ASN A 334 19.63 4.64 47.08
CA ASN A 334 19.77 5.75 48.01
C ASN A 334 21.17 6.35 47.77
N GLY A 335 21.27 7.66 47.53
CA GLY A 335 22.56 8.33 47.24
C GLY A 335 23.60 8.30 48.37
N ILE A 336 23.39 7.51 49.42
CA ILE A 336 24.22 7.41 50.63
C ILE A 336 25.16 6.18 50.59
N ASP A 337 24.93 5.18 49.73
CA ASP A 337 25.75 3.95 49.64
C ASP A 337 27.08 4.13 48.87
N ARG A 338 27.71 5.30 48.92
CA ARG A 338 29.05 5.53 48.33
C ARG A 338 30.18 5.77 49.34
N THR A 339 29.97 5.38 50.59
CA THR A 339 31.03 5.36 51.60
C THR A 339 31.01 4.05 52.36
N GLU A 340 31.68 3.05 51.82
CA GLU A 340 32.42 1.96 52.48
C GLU A 340 33.11 1.19 51.33
N ALA A 341 34.33 1.60 50.98
CA ALA A 341 35.62 1.09 51.48
C ALA A 341 36.10 -0.12 50.67
#